data_AF-A0A565BFY1-F1
#
_entry.id   AF-A0A565BFY1-F1
#
_cell.length_a   1.000
_cell.length_b   1.000
_cell.length_c   1.000
_cell.angle_alpha   90.00
_cell.angle_beta   90.00
_cell.angle_gamma   90.00
#
_symmetry.space_group_name_H-M   'P 1'
#
loop_
_entity.id
_entity.type
_entity.pdbx_description
1 polymer ?
#
loop_
_entity_poly.entity_id
_entity_poly.type
_entity_poly.pdbx_seq_one_letter_code
_entity_poly.pdbx_strand_id
1 'polypeptide(L)'
;MSFYGYSFIVLALFSISTQAYRHTPAQPPNVNTNADVKPQKTLEVHNKARALVGVMTYAQSYANERARDCAMKHSLGPYGENLAAGWGTMSGPVATEYWMTEKENYDYDTNTYDPPGNYIGQSPY
;
A
#
# COMPACT_ATOMS: atom_id res chain seq x y z
N MET A 1 26.97 -27.53 10.63
CA MET A 1 26.85 -26.13 10.18
C MET A 1 26.35 -26.16 8.74
N SER A 2 25.08 -25.86 8.51
CA SER A 2 24.53 -25.81 7.14
C SER A 2 23.46 -24.73 7.10
N PHE A 3 23.76 -23.61 6.46
CA PHE A 3 22.81 -22.53 6.22
C PHE A 3 22.22 -22.75 4.83
N TYR A 4 21.01 -23.29 4.80
CA TYR A 4 20.19 -23.34 3.59
C TYR A 4 19.76 -21.92 3.22
N GLY A 5 19.90 -21.60 1.93
CA GLY A 5 19.62 -20.29 1.36
C GLY A 5 18.16 -19.88 1.53
N TYR A 6 17.96 -18.63 1.94
CA TYR A 6 16.63 -18.03 2.00
C TYR A 6 16.48 -17.04 0.87
N SER A 7 15.67 -17.47 -0.10
CA SER A 7 15.17 -16.66 -1.19
C SER A 7 14.35 -15.53 -0.62
N PHE A 8 14.48 -14.40 -1.27
CA PHE A 8 14.07 -13.12 -0.79
C PHE A 8 13.09 -12.59 -1.83
N ILE A 9 11.85 -12.33 -1.41
CA ILE A 9 10.78 -11.75 -2.24
C ILE A 9 10.23 -10.52 -1.51
N VAL A 10 10.33 -9.32 -2.09
CA VAL A 10 9.40 -8.23 -1.78
C VAL A 10 8.35 -8.25 -2.90
N LEU A 11 7.19 -7.67 -2.61
CA LEU A 11 6.12 -7.40 -3.56
C LEU A 11 5.44 -6.07 -3.20
N ALA A 12 5.20 -5.20 -4.18
CA ALA A 12 4.28 -4.08 -4.03
C ALA A 12 2.91 -4.44 -4.65
N LEU A 13 1.84 -4.26 -3.87
CA LEU A 13 0.45 -4.38 -4.35
C LEU A 13 -0.34 -3.18 -3.85
N PHE A 14 -1.24 -2.71 -4.71
CA PHE A 14 -2.20 -1.66 -4.38
C PHE A 14 -3.48 -2.34 -3.91
N SER A 15 -4.09 -1.78 -2.88
CA SER A 15 -5.14 -2.45 -2.12
C SER A 15 -6.39 -1.59 -2.01
N ILE A 16 -7.54 -2.27 -2.05
CA ILE A 16 -8.74 -1.79 -1.37
C ILE A 16 -9.44 -3.00 -0.75
N SER A 17 -9.41 -3.06 0.58
CA SER A 17 -10.22 -3.94 1.41
C SER A 17 -11.59 -3.29 1.62
N THR A 18 -12.69 -3.99 1.36
CA THR A 18 -14.00 -3.58 1.88
C THR A 18 -14.71 -4.77 2.52
N GLN A 19 -14.72 -4.82 3.84
CA GLN A 19 -15.80 -5.45 4.59
C GLN A 19 -16.13 -4.60 5.82
N ALA A 20 -17.33 -3.99 5.77
CA ALA A 20 -18.21 -3.59 6.87
C ALA A 20 -17.57 -3.15 8.20
N TYR A 21 -17.50 -1.84 8.44
CA TYR A 21 -17.67 -1.30 9.79
C TYR A 21 -18.61 -0.10 9.75
N ARG A 22 -19.82 -0.30 10.27
CA ARG A 22 -20.77 0.77 10.60
C ARG A 22 -20.24 1.46 11.86
N HIS A 23 -20.02 2.77 11.82
CA HIS A 23 -20.26 3.70 12.92
C HIS A 23 -20.16 5.14 12.38
N THR A 24 -21.22 5.92 12.56
CA THR A 24 -21.26 7.38 12.36
C THR A 24 -21.58 7.99 13.74
N PRO A 25 -21.08 9.19 14.11
CA PRO A 25 -21.59 10.42 13.52
C PRO A 25 -20.54 11.56 13.39
N ALA A 26 -20.14 11.84 12.16
CA ALA A 26 -19.98 13.20 11.64
C ALA A 26 -20.43 13.12 10.18
N GLN A 27 -21.41 13.91 9.78
CA GLN A 27 -21.83 13.90 8.38
C GLN A 27 -20.64 14.39 7.53
N PRO A 28 -20.19 13.63 6.51
CA PRO A 28 -19.21 14.15 5.57
C PRO A 28 -19.79 15.43 4.92
N PRO A 29 -18.94 16.44 4.64
CA PRO A 29 -19.38 17.66 3.98
C PRO A 29 -20.13 17.31 2.70
N ASN A 30 -21.23 18.04 2.46
CA ASN A 30 -22.19 17.89 1.37
C ASN A 30 -21.59 17.20 0.13
N VAL A 31 -21.91 15.92 -0.03
CA VAL A 31 -21.37 15.10 -1.10
C VAL A 31 -21.99 15.57 -2.40
N ASN A 32 -21.19 16.25 -3.22
CA ASN A 32 -21.47 16.49 -4.63
C ASN A 32 -21.97 15.18 -5.27
N THR A 33 -23.11 15.24 -5.97
CA THR A 33 -23.82 14.09 -6.58
C THR A 33 -23.06 13.37 -7.70
N ASN A 34 -21.75 13.60 -7.81
CA ASN A 34 -20.79 12.80 -8.58
C ASN A 34 -20.01 11.80 -7.72
N ALA A 35 -20.51 11.44 -6.52
CA ALA A 35 -19.99 10.32 -5.77
C ALA A 35 -19.99 9.08 -6.68
N ASP A 36 -18.84 8.43 -6.80
CA ASP A 36 -18.66 7.27 -7.66
C ASP A 36 -19.69 6.17 -7.32
N VAL A 37 -20.72 6.10 -8.15
CA VAL A 37 -21.93 5.31 -7.89
C VAL A 37 -21.70 3.82 -8.05
N LYS A 38 -20.50 3.38 -8.47
CA LYS A 38 -20.18 1.97 -8.77
C LYS A 38 -18.77 1.57 -8.34
N PRO A 39 -18.50 1.44 -7.03
CA PRO A 39 -17.17 1.12 -6.49
C PRO A 39 -16.50 -0.10 -7.13
N GLN A 40 -17.25 -1.17 -7.39
CA GLN A 40 -16.72 -2.38 -8.03
C GLN A 40 -16.29 -2.13 -9.47
N LYS A 41 -17.04 -1.30 -10.21
CA LYS A 41 -16.70 -0.99 -11.60
C LYS A 41 -15.44 -0.13 -11.66
N THR A 42 -15.32 0.81 -10.73
CA THR A 42 -14.13 1.63 -10.58
C THR A 42 -12.91 0.79 -10.27
N LEU A 43 -13.01 -0.13 -9.30
CA LEU A 43 -11.92 -1.06 -8.99
C LEU A 43 -11.52 -1.91 -10.20
N GLU A 44 -12.49 -2.42 -10.96
CA GLU A 44 -12.22 -3.20 -12.18
C GLU A 44 -11.43 -2.39 -13.22
N VAL A 45 -11.84 -1.16 -13.50
CA VAL A 45 -11.17 -0.28 -14.47
C VAL A 45 -9.76 0.10 -13.97
N HIS A 46 -9.60 0.39 -12.68
CA HIS A 46 -8.30 0.65 -12.07
C HIS A 46 -7.35 -0.55 -12.25
N ASN A 47 -7.81 -1.76 -11.93
CA ASN A 47 -6.99 -2.95 -12.06
C ASN A 47 -6.59 -3.23 -13.51
N LYS A 48 -7.48 -2.95 -14.48
CA LYS A 48 -7.14 -3.02 -15.92
C LYS A 48 -6.08 -2.00 -16.31
N ALA A 49 -6.24 -0.72 -15.91
CA ALA A 49 -5.27 0.33 -16.21
C ALA A 49 -3.89 0.00 -15.62
N ARG A 50 -3.85 -0.50 -14.38
CA ARG A 50 -2.64 -0.97 -13.70
C ARG A 50 -1.97 -2.11 -14.47
N ALA A 51 -2.74 -3.08 -14.93
CA ALA A 51 -2.22 -4.18 -15.74
C ALA A 51 -1.61 -3.68 -17.06
N LEU A 52 -2.24 -2.70 -17.73
CA LEU A 52 -1.75 -2.15 -19.01
C LEU A 52 -0.38 -1.47 -18.89
N VAL A 53 -0.13 -0.77 -17.79
CA VAL A 53 1.16 -0.09 -17.56
C VAL A 53 2.20 -0.99 -16.87
N GLY A 54 1.84 -2.24 -16.53
CA GLY A 54 2.78 -3.20 -15.96
C GLY A 54 3.24 -2.91 -14.52
N VAL A 55 2.48 -2.11 -13.76
CA VAL A 55 2.87 -1.72 -12.39
C VAL A 55 3.03 -2.94 -11.47
N MET A 56 2.25 -4.00 -11.65
CA MET A 56 2.37 -5.23 -10.85
C MET A 56 3.68 -5.97 -11.12
N THR A 57 4.12 -6.01 -12.38
CA THR A 57 5.39 -6.62 -12.78
C THR A 57 6.56 -5.81 -12.25
N TYR A 58 6.51 -4.48 -12.38
CA TYR A 58 7.51 -3.57 -11.82
C TYR A 58 7.64 -3.78 -10.31
N ALA A 59 6.50 -3.72 -9.62
CA ALA A 59 6.40 -3.92 -8.18
C ALA A 59 6.99 -5.27 -7.76
N GLN A 60 6.60 -6.38 -8.38
CA GLN A 60 7.17 -7.70 -8.07
C GLN A 60 8.68 -7.78 -8.32
N SER A 61 9.18 -7.17 -9.40
CA SER A 61 10.59 -7.19 -9.75
C SER A 61 11.44 -6.41 -8.77
N TYR A 62 11.07 -5.15 -8.51
CA TYR A 62 11.77 -4.30 -7.55
C TYR A 62 11.85 -4.98 -6.19
N ALA A 63 10.79 -5.71 -5.91
CA ALA A 63 10.61 -6.18 -4.62
C ALA A 63 11.37 -7.54 -4.43
N ASN A 64 11.44 -8.41 -5.43
CA ASN A 64 12.45 -9.48 -5.47
C ASN A 64 13.89 -8.96 -5.30
N GLU A 65 14.21 -7.79 -5.85
CA GLU A 65 15.52 -7.15 -5.66
C GLU A 65 15.74 -6.75 -4.19
N ARG A 66 14.77 -6.06 -3.56
CA ARG A 66 14.89 -5.56 -2.17
C ARG A 66 14.96 -6.63 -1.12
N ALA A 67 14.40 -7.77 -1.44
CA ALA A 67 14.52 -8.86 -0.53
C ALA A 67 15.96 -9.34 -0.62
N ARG A 68 16.53 -9.55 -1.83
CA ARG A 68 17.85 -10.18 -1.98
C ARG A 68 18.95 -9.44 -1.23
N ASP A 69 18.81 -8.12 -1.10
CA ASP A 69 19.78 -7.27 -0.40
C ASP A 69 19.30 -6.76 0.96
N CYS A 70 18.09 -7.14 1.40
CA CYS A 70 17.45 -6.68 2.64
C CYS A 70 17.35 -5.16 2.78
N ALA A 71 17.49 -4.38 1.72
CA ALA A 71 17.53 -2.93 1.83
C ALA A 71 16.12 -2.35 1.89
N MET A 72 15.80 -1.53 2.88
CA MET A 72 14.55 -0.75 2.93
C MET A 72 14.76 0.62 2.28
N LYS A 73 14.95 0.64 0.97
CA LYS A 73 15.13 1.86 0.17
C LYS A 73 14.08 1.94 -0.93
N HIS A 74 13.66 3.16 -1.25
CA HIS A 74 12.70 3.42 -2.31
C HIS A 74 13.34 3.29 -3.71
N SER A 75 12.54 2.91 -4.70
CA SER A 75 13.00 2.77 -6.09
C SER A 75 13.30 4.09 -6.78
N LEU A 76 12.66 5.17 -6.32
CA LEU A 76 12.58 6.46 -7.04
C LEU A 76 12.07 6.27 -8.48
N GLY A 77 11.25 5.24 -8.68
CA GLY A 77 10.69 4.87 -9.96
C GLY A 77 9.54 5.75 -10.41
N PRO A 78 8.93 5.43 -11.57
CA PRO A 78 7.85 6.23 -12.17
C PRO A 78 6.48 6.02 -11.51
N TYR A 79 6.38 5.19 -10.48
CA TYR A 79 5.12 4.81 -9.83
C TYR A 79 5.14 5.16 -8.33
N GLY A 80 3.98 5.45 -7.76
CA GLY A 80 3.83 5.50 -6.30
C GLY A 80 4.21 4.15 -5.67
N GLU A 81 4.86 4.20 -4.51
CA GLU A 81 5.49 3.05 -3.88
C GLU A 81 5.25 3.02 -2.37
N ASN A 82 4.87 1.85 -1.88
CA ASN A 82 4.88 1.53 -0.46
C ASN A 82 5.82 0.33 -0.24
N LEU A 83 6.58 0.35 0.84
CA LEU A 83 7.48 -0.74 1.22
C LEU A 83 7.02 -1.36 2.53
N ALA A 84 7.16 -2.67 2.63
CA ALA A 84 6.98 -3.41 3.87
C ALA A 84 8.05 -4.50 3.94
N ALA A 85 8.63 -4.67 5.11
CA ALA A 85 9.48 -5.79 5.43
C ALA A 85 9.06 -6.35 6.79
N GLY A 86 9.27 -7.65 6.96
CA GLY A 86 8.96 -8.33 8.20
C GLY A 86 9.71 -9.65 8.28
N TRP A 87 9.87 -10.14 9.50
CA TRP A 87 10.46 -11.45 9.74
C TRP A 87 9.38 -12.54 9.59
N GLY A 88 9.69 -13.62 8.88
CA GLY A 88 8.76 -14.73 8.64
C GLY A 88 7.86 -14.49 7.42
N THR A 89 6.55 -14.67 7.56
CA THR A 89 5.57 -14.60 6.45
C THR A 89 5.14 -13.17 6.14
N MET A 90 5.98 -12.42 5.42
CA MET A 90 5.55 -11.19 4.76
C MET A 90 4.96 -11.52 3.38
N SER A 91 3.75 -11.03 3.10
CA SER A 91 3.04 -11.22 1.82
C SER A 91 2.29 -9.95 1.44
N GLY A 92 1.84 -9.85 0.19
CA GLY A 92 1.09 -8.68 -0.28
C GLY A 92 -0.15 -8.33 0.58
N PRO A 93 -1.01 -9.29 0.95
CA PRO A 93 -2.14 -9.03 1.86
C PRO A 93 -1.70 -8.57 3.26
N VAL A 94 -0.66 -9.18 3.83
CA VAL A 94 -0.15 -8.79 5.17
C VAL A 94 0.45 -7.38 5.14
N ALA A 95 1.25 -7.06 4.12
CA ALA A 95 1.81 -5.72 3.92
C ALA A 95 0.71 -4.67 3.76
N THR A 96 -0.35 -5.02 3.03
CA THR A 96 -1.52 -4.18 2.85
C THR A 96 -2.20 -3.87 4.18
N GLU A 97 -2.53 -4.90 4.96
CA GLU A 97 -3.15 -4.71 6.27
C GLU A 97 -2.26 -3.88 7.19
N TYR A 98 -0.95 -4.08 7.12
CA TYR A 98 0.03 -3.30 7.87
C TYR A 98 0.00 -1.81 7.50
N TRP A 99 0.05 -1.45 6.22
CA TRP A 99 -0.03 -0.05 5.79
C TRP A 99 -1.36 0.60 6.21
N MET A 100 -2.45 -0.15 6.25
CA MET A 100 -3.74 0.38 6.69
C MET A 100 -3.76 0.78 8.17
N THR A 101 -2.83 0.28 9.00
CA THR A 101 -2.73 0.67 10.42
C THR A 101 -2.29 2.13 10.59
N GLU A 102 -1.63 2.72 9.59
CA GLU A 102 -1.21 4.12 9.61
C GLU A 102 -2.40 5.10 9.60
N LYS A 103 -3.60 4.62 9.26
CA LYS A 103 -4.82 5.42 9.25
C LYS A 103 -5.10 6.11 10.58
N GLU A 104 -4.79 5.47 11.70
CA GLU A 104 -5.02 6.03 13.05
C GLU A 104 -4.15 7.25 13.34
N ASN A 105 -3.03 7.37 12.63
CA ASN A 105 -2.05 8.44 12.78
C ASN A 105 -2.25 9.58 11.77
N TYR A 106 -3.27 9.49 10.91
CA TYR A 106 -3.55 10.49 9.88
C TYR A 106 -4.59 11.52 10.36
N ASP A 107 -4.18 12.78 10.37
CA ASP A 107 -5.07 13.91 10.61
C ASP A 107 -5.63 14.42 9.27
N TYR A 108 -6.94 14.22 9.09
CA TYR A 108 -7.67 14.61 7.89
C TYR A 108 -7.90 16.12 7.78
N ASP A 109 -7.90 16.86 8.89
CA ASP A 109 -8.14 18.30 8.89
C ASP A 109 -6.89 19.06 8.44
N THR A 110 -5.72 18.55 8.82
CA THR A 110 -4.41 19.17 8.49
C THR A 110 -3.70 18.48 7.32
N ASN A 111 -4.17 17.31 6.90
CA ASN A 111 -3.51 16.47 5.88
C ASN A 111 -2.08 16.11 6.30
N THR A 112 -1.90 15.74 7.57
CA THR A 112 -0.59 15.39 8.17
C THR A 112 -0.62 14.07 8.94
N TYR A 113 0.57 13.58 9.30
CA TYR A 113 0.77 12.37 10.11
C TYR A 113 1.44 12.70 11.44
N ASP A 114 1.04 12.02 12.52
CA ASP A 114 1.69 12.08 13.84
C ASP A 114 2.15 10.69 14.31
N PRO A 115 3.44 10.44 14.58
CA PRO A 115 4.56 11.35 14.37
C PRO A 115 4.83 11.60 12.87
N PRO A 116 5.37 12.78 12.50
CA PRO A 116 5.77 13.05 11.13
C PRO A 116 6.82 12.03 10.67
N GLY A 117 6.50 11.36 9.56
CA GLY A 117 7.27 10.36 8.81
C GLY A 117 8.55 9.84 9.47
N ASN A 118 8.44 8.79 10.28
CA ASN A 118 9.59 8.06 10.81
C ASN A 118 9.38 6.54 10.94
N TYR A 119 8.43 5.99 10.18
CA TYR A 119 8.33 4.55 9.97
C TYR A 119 8.73 4.27 8.52
N ILE A 120 9.66 3.33 8.36
CA ILE A 120 10.19 2.83 7.08
C ILE A 120 9.05 2.64 6.06
N GLY A 121 8.91 3.57 5.11
CA GLY A 121 7.92 3.51 4.02
C GLY A 121 7.07 4.75 3.74
N GLN A 122 7.25 5.88 4.41
CA GLN A 122 6.36 7.04 4.21
C GLN A 122 7.15 8.36 4.07
N SER A 123 7.18 8.93 2.85
CA SER A 123 7.00 10.38 2.71
C SER A 123 5.51 10.57 2.46
N PRO A 124 4.78 11.33 3.29
CA PRO A 124 3.51 11.88 2.85
C PRO A 124 3.83 12.76 1.63
N TYR A 125 3.01 12.67 0.59
CA TYR A 125 3.02 13.70 -0.45
C TYR A 125 2.66 15.05 0.16
#